data_AF-A0A9W9DS89-F1
#
_entry.id   AF-A0A9W9DS89-F1
#
_cell.length_a   1.000
_cell.length_b   1.000
_cell.length_c   1.000
_cell.angle_alpha   90.00
_cell.angle_beta   90.00
_cell.angle_gamma   90.00
#
_symmetry.space_group_name_H-M   'P 1'
#
loop_
_entity.id
_entity.type
_entity.pdbx_description
1 polymer ?
#
loop_
_entity_poly.entity_id
_entity_poly.type
_entity_poly.pdbx_seq_one_letter_code
_entity_poly.pdbx_strand_id
1 'polypeptide(L)'
;MSHLVDVLANLASSENNIAAGLGETFQAFAVAASYPSPGPILIEFGHRTMALGRKRMSLMTGRNAFVYVKGKFGLLNASTPLFLHAVITGKADGAFVEIDLDAWEEIAPYIEKLRITT
;
A
#
# COMPACT_ATOMS: atom_id res chain seq x y z
N MET A 1 3.36 -16.20 10.62
CA MET A 1 3.48 -16.00 9.15
C MET A 1 4.84 -16.46 8.63
N SER A 2 5.94 -16.34 9.40
CA SER A 2 7.28 -16.86 9.06
C SER A 2 7.35 -18.36 8.75
N HIS A 3 6.76 -19.20 9.62
CA HIS A 3 6.85 -20.66 9.51
C HIS A 3 6.24 -21.25 8.22
N LEU A 4 5.30 -20.55 7.58
CA LEU A 4 4.68 -20.99 6.33
C LEU A 4 5.57 -20.68 5.12
N VAL A 5 6.28 -19.55 5.15
CA VAL A 5 7.27 -19.18 4.13
C VAL A 5 8.43 -20.18 4.14
N ASP A 6 8.88 -20.58 5.33
CA ASP A 6 9.97 -21.56 5.49
C ASP A 6 9.59 -22.95 4.94
N VAL A 7 8.35 -23.39 5.18
CA VAL A 7 7.83 -24.67 4.65
C VAL A 7 7.69 -24.62 3.12
N LEU A 8 7.21 -23.51 2.56
CA LEU A 8 7.10 -23.34 1.11
C LEU A 8 8.47 -23.26 0.43
N ALA A 9 9.46 -22.62 1.07
CA ALA A 9 10.83 -22.58 0.58
C ALA A 9 11.47 -23.98 0.56
N ASN A 10 11.27 -24.78 1.62
CA ASN A 10 11.76 -26.16 1.69
C ASN A 10 11.08 -27.10 0.67
N LEU A 11 9.80 -26.85 0.35
CA LEU A 11 9.09 -27.58 -0.71
C LEU A 11 9.61 -27.22 -2.09
N ALA A 12 9.83 -25.93 -2.36
CA ALA A 12 10.35 -25.44 -3.63
C ALA A 12 11.78 -25.94 -3.91
N SER A 13 12.61 -26.08 -2.86
CA SER A 13 13.98 -26.62 -2.97
C SER A 13 14.06 -28.15 -2.91
N SER A 14 12.94 -28.87 -2.95
CA SER A 14 12.91 -30.32 -2.85
C SER A 14 13.48 -30.98 -4.11
N GLU A 15 14.23 -32.07 -3.94
CA GLU A 15 14.69 -32.91 -5.07
C GLU A 15 13.55 -33.64 -5.78
N ASN A 16 12.34 -33.66 -5.19
CA ASN A 16 11.15 -34.19 -5.82
C ASN A 16 10.50 -33.11 -6.71
N ASN A 17 10.56 -33.30 -8.03
CA ASN A 17 9.99 -32.38 -9.02
C ASN A 17 8.52 -32.01 -8.79
N ILE A 18 7.71 -32.91 -8.22
CA ILE A 18 6.31 -32.61 -7.89
C ILE A 18 6.22 -31.69 -6.67
N ALA A 19 7.01 -31.95 -5.64
CA ALA A 19 7.06 -31.12 -4.44
C ALA A 19 7.64 -29.73 -4.73
N ALA A 20 8.70 -29.67 -5.56
CA ALA A 20 9.29 -28.43 -6.06
C ALA A 20 8.27 -27.59 -6.82
N GLY A 21 7.56 -28.20 -7.79
CA GLY A 21 6.53 -27.50 -8.55
C GLY A 21 5.35 -27.00 -7.69
N LEU A 22 4.93 -27.78 -6.67
CA LEU A 22 3.93 -27.32 -5.71
C LEU A 22 4.45 -26.16 -4.84
N GLY A 23 5.70 -26.24 -4.38
CA GLY A 23 6.34 -25.17 -3.61
C GLY A 23 6.41 -23.86 -4.40
N GLU A 24 6.88 -23.91 -5.65
CA GLU A 24 6.97 -22.76 -6.54
C GLU A 24 5.60 -22.15 -6.85
N THR A 25 4.59 -22.97 -7.14
CA THR A 25 3.22 -22.49 -7.42
C THR A 25 2.58 -21.85 -6.20
N PHE A 26 2.77 -22.39 -5.00
CA PHE A 26 2.27 -21.77 -3.77
C PHE A 26 3.04 -20.48 -3.41
N GLN A 27 4.34 -20.40 -3.68
CA GLN A 27 5.09 -19.15 -3.54
C GLN A 27 4.57 -18.08 -4.51
N ALA A 28 4.36 -18.44 -5.78
CA ALA A 28 3.79 -17.52 -6.76
C ALA A 28 2.37 -17.07 -6.35
N PHE A 29 1.56 -17.97 -5.79
CA PHE A 29 0.24 -17.64 -5.28
C PHE A 29 0.30 -16.72 -4.04
N ALA A 30 1.23 -16.96 -3.12
CA ALA A 30 1.42 -16.10 -1.95
C ALA A 30 1.86 -14.69 -2.36
N VAL A 31 2.74 -14.57 -3.35
CA VAL A 31 3.14 -13.28 -3.94
C VAL A 31 1.94 -12.61 -4.62
N ALA A 32 1.16 -13.34 -5.41
CA ALA A 32 -0.05 -12.80 -6.04
C ALA A 32 -1.12 -12.37 -5.03
N ALA A 33 -1.28 -13.11 -3.94
CA ALA A 33 -2.23 -12.80 -2.86
C ALA A 33 -1.81 -11.60 -2.01
N SER A 34 -0.52 -11.23 -2.03
CA SER A 34 -0.01 -10.02 -1.39
C SER A 34 -0.34 -8.72 -2.16
N TYR A 35 -1.01 -8.84 -3.31
CA TYR A 35 -1.28 -7.78 -4.27
C TYR A 35 -2.78 -7.59 -4.56
N PRO A 36 -3.28 -6.35 -4.63
CA PRO A 36 -3.06 -5.22 -3.73
C PRO A 36 -3.85 -5.39 -2.42
N SER A 37 -3.53 -4.57 -1.41
CA SER A 37 -4.26 -4.55 -0.13
C SER A 37 -5.78 -4.44 -0.38
N PRO A 38 -6.60 -5.42 0.07
CA PRO A 38 -8.01 -5.50 -0.30
C PRO A 38 -8.89 -4.41 0.34
N GLY A 39 -8.33 -3.63 1.27
CA GLY A 39 -9.05 -2.62 2.03
C GLY A 39 -8.99 -1.19 1.45
N PRO A 40 -9.88 -0.30 1.92
CA PRO A 40 -9.81 1.13 1.61
C PRO A 40 -8.51 1.75 2.14
N ILE A 41 -8.13 2.91 1.59
CA ILE A 41 -7.00 3.68 2.08
C ILE A 41 -7.49 4.55 3.24
N LEU A 42 -6.89 4.39 4.42
CA LEU A 42 -7.20 5.22 5.58
C LEU A 42 -6.36 6.49 5.53
N ILE A 43 -6.98 7.67 5.62
CA ILE A 43 -6.29 8.95 5.66
C ILE A 43 -6.50 9.61 7.02
N GLU A 44 -5.40 10.06 7.61
CA GLU A 44 -5.35 10.73 8.92
C GLU A 44 -4.93 12.19 8.74
N PHE A 45 -5.63 13.10 9.42
CA PHE A 45 -5.21 14.49 9.59
C PHE A 45 -5.71 15.01 10.96
N GLY A 46 -4.77 15.37 11.84
CA GLY A 46 -5.08 15.74 13.22
C GLY A 46 -5.87 14.65 13.94
N HIS A 47 -7.08 14.97 14.40
CA HIS A 47 -7.99 14.03 15.08
C HIS A 47 -8.98 13.33 14.15
N ARG A 48 -8.90 13.57 12.84
CA ARG A 48 -9.87 13.05 11.88
C ARG A 48 -9.26 11.94 11.02
N THR A 49 -9.97 10.82 10.94
CA THR A 49 -9.64 9.70 10.05
C THR A 49 -10.77 9.46 9.06
N MET A 50 -10.44 9.23 7.78
CA MET A 50 -11.40 8.93 6.72
C MET A 50 -10.93 7.76 5.87
N ALA A 51 -11.82 6.82 5.56
CA ALA A 51 -11.56 5.76 4.60
C ALA A 51 -11.94 6.21 3.18
N LEU A 52 -11.02 6.13 2.23
CA LEU A 52 -11.28 6.37 0.81
C LEU A 52 -11.14 5.09 -0.01
N GLY A 53 -11.99 4.95 -1.03
CA GLY A 53 -11.97 3.80 -1.92
C GLY A 53 -10.66 3.74 -2.72
N ARG A 54 -9.88 2.67 -2.52
CA ARG A 54 -8.59 2.44 -3.20
C ARG A 54 -8.71 2.55 -4.72
N LYS A 55 -9.68 1.85 -5.32
CA LYS A 55 -9.93 1.88 -6.77
C LYS A 55 -10.07 3.30 -7.33
N ARG A 56 -10.72 4.19 -6.59
CA ARG A 56 -10.87 5.59 -7.01
C ARG A 56 -9.55 6.35 -6.93
N MET A 57 -8.81 6.15 -5.85
CA MET A 57 -7.52 6.80 -5.62
C MET A 57 -6.45 6.34 -6.63
N SER A 58 -6.46 5.06 -7.02
CA SER A 58 -5.56 4.51 -8.04
C SER A 58 -5.87 4.97 -9.47
N LEU A 59 -7.06 5.52 -9.72
CA LEU A 59 -7.44 6.08 -11.04
C LEU A 59 -7.13 7.58 -11.17
N MET A 60 -6.59 8.20 -10.12
CA MET A 60 -6.25 9.62 -10.09
C MET A 60 -4.74 9.80 -10.24
N THR A 61 -4.33 10.86 -10.92
CA THR A 61 -2.94 11.34 -10.86
C THR A 61 -2.62 11.83 -9.45
N GLY A 62 -1.34 11.85 -9.05
CA GLY A 62 -0.96 12.26 -7.69
C GLY A 62 -1.43 13.66 -7.32
N ARG A 63 -1.38 14.61 -8.26
CA ARG A 63 -1.92 15.97 -8.06
C ARG A 63 -3.42 15.96 -7.81
N ASN A 64 -4.19 15.21 -8.59
CA ASN A 64 -5.64 15.11 -8.42
C ASN A 64 -6.01 14.39 -7.12
N ALA A 65 -5.29 13.33 -6.77
CA ALA A 65 -5.47 12.62 -5.51
C ALA A 65 -5.19 13.54 -4.31
N PHE A 66 -4.12 14.32 -4.36
CA PHE A 66 -3.78 15.27 -3.31
C PHE A 66 -4.84 16.37 -3.14
N VAL A 67 -5.29 16.97 -4.23
CA VAL A 67 -6.38 17.97 -4.21
C VAL A 67 -7.68 17.35 -3.69
N TYR A 68 -8.01 16.13 -4.12
CA TYR A 68 -9.19 15.41 -3.66
C TYR A 68 -9.17 15.19 -2.14
N VAL A 69 -8.02 14.73 -1.62
CA VAL A 69 -7.80 14.54 -0.17
C VAL A 69 -7.89 15.88 0.56
N LYS A 70 -7.21 16.93 0.10
CA LYS A 70 -7.34 18.28 0.68
C LYS A 70 -8.79 18.75 0.74
N GLY A 71 -9.56 18.53 -0.33
CA GLY A 71 -11.00 18.84 -0.39
C GLY A 71 -11.82 18.12 0.68
N LYS A 72 -11.55 16.84 0.94
CA LYS A 72 -12.25 16.06 1.97
C LYS A 72 -11.96 16.54 3.39
N PHE A 73 -10.78 17.09 3.62
CA PHE A 73 -10.34 17.60 4.92
C PHE A 73 -10.52 19.11 5.10
N GLY A 74 -11.08 19.83 4.12
CA GLY A 74 -11.28 21.28 4.19
C GLY A 74 -9.98 22.09 4.08
N LEU A 75 -8.94 21.50 3.48
CA LEU A 75 -7.58 22.04 3.43
C LEU A 75 -7.25 22.72 2.10
N LEU A 76 -8.23 22.96 1.23
CA LEU A 76 -7.99 23.57 -0.09
C LEU A 76 -7.34 24.95 0.03
N ASN A 77 -7.76 25.73 1.04
CA ASN A 77 -7.27 27.08 1.30
C ASN A 77 -6.22 27.13 2.42
N ALA A 78 -5.58 26.00 2.75
CA ALA A 78 -4.51 25.99 3.75
C ALA A 78 -3.36 26.90 3.31
N SER A 79 -2.95 27.83 4.19
CA SER A 79 -1.85 28.75 3.96
C SER A 79 -0.48 28.14 4.25
N THR A 80 -0.45 27.01 4.98
CA THR A 80 0.76 26.24 5.25
C THR A 80 1.00 25.21 4.13
N PRO A 81 2.26 24.88 3.83
CA PRO A 81 2.60 23.71 3.04
C PRO A 81 1.95 22.46 3.63
N LEU A 82 1.61 21.50 2.76
CA LEU A 82 1.03 20.23 3.15
C LEU A 82 1.77 19.12 2.45
N PHE A 83 2.08 18.06 3.18
CA PHE A 83 2.80 16.89 2.70
C PHE A 83 1.95 15.64 2.90
N LEU A 84 2.05 14.69 1.96
CA LEU A 84 1.43 13.38 2.08
C LEU A 84 2.48 12.37 2.50
N HIS A 85 2.18 11.66 3.58
CA HIS A 85 2.96 10.53 4.01
C HIS A 85 2.14 9.25 3.87
N ALA A 86 2.74 8.15 3.42
CA ALA A 86 2.10 6.85 3.34
C ALA A 86 2.82 5.79 4.16
N VAL A 87 2.02 4.83 4.66
CA VAL A 87 2.49 3.50 5.00
C VAL A 87 2.22 2.60 3.80
N ILE A 88 3.26 1.95 3.29
CA ILE A 88 3.22 1.12 2.08
C ILE A 88 3.28 -0.35 2.49
N THR A 89 2.39 -1.17 1.95
CA THR A 89 2.37 -2.63 2.15
C THR A 89 3.73 -3.23 1.78
N GLY A 90 4.24 -4.13 2.63
CA GLY A 90 5.52 -4.79 2.41
C GLY A 90 6.74 -4.09 3.01
N LYS A 91 6.60 -2.86 3.55
CA LYS A 91 7.62 -2.28 4.43
C LYS A 91 7.41 -2.77 5.86
N ALA A 92 8.41 -3.47 6.40
CA ALA A 92 8.36 -4.15 7.70
C ALA A 92 8.08 -3.21 8.90
N ASP A 93 8.43 -1.93 8.79
CA ASP A 93 8.40 -1.01 9.92
C ASP A 93 7.08 -0.24 10.08
N GLY A 94 6.14 -0.36 9.14
CA GLY A 94 4.91 0.44 9.15
C GLY A 94 5.15 1.95 9.18
N ALA A 95 6.36 2.38 8.81
CA ALA A 95 6.81 3.76 8.90
C ALA A 95 6.15 4.62 7.82
N PHE A 96 5.80 5.84 8.20
CA PHE A 96 5.31 6.85 7.27
C PHE A 96 6.48 7.37 6.42
N VAL A 97 6.33 7.32 5.11
CA VAL A 97 7.27 7.90 4.14
C VAL A 97 6.58 8.98 3.33
N GLU A 98 7.28 10.08 3.07
CA GLU A 98 6.76 11.15 2.21
C GLU A 98 6.57 10.62 0.78
N ILE A 99 5.46 11.02 0.17
CA ILE A 99 5.09 10.62 -1.17
C ILE A 99 5.51 11.69 -2.17
N ASP A 100 6.29 11.27 -3.17
CA ASP A 100 6.39 11.99 -4.42
C ASP A 100 5.10 11.81 -5.24
N LEU A 101 4.46 12.91 -5.59
CA LEU A 101 3.22 12.91 -6.36
C LEU A 101 3.40 12.38 -7.78
N ASP A 102 4.61 12.44 -8.33
CA ASP A 102 4.92 11.90 -9.66
C ASP A 102 5.01 10.36 -9.64
N ALA A 103 5.32 9.77 -8.48
CA ALA A 103 5.34 8.32 -8.27
C ALA A 103 3.96 7.73 -7.89
N TRP A 104 2.91 8.57 -7.81
CA TRP A 104 1.61 8.17 -7.26
C TRP A 104 0.98 6.95 -7.94
N GLU A 105 1.02 6.88 -9.26
CA GLU A 105 0.37 5.82 -10.04
C GLU A 105 0.95 4.45 -9.74
N GLU A 106 2.26 4.39 -9.45
CA GLU A 106 2.96 3.18 -9.07
C GLU A 106 2.64 2.79 -7.62
N ILE A 107 2.60 3.75 -6.69
CA ILE A 107 2.49 3.44 -5.27
C ILE A 107 1.05 3.29 -4.78
N ALA A 108 0.07 3.95 -5.40
CA ALA A 108 -1.31 4.02 -4.93
C ALA A 108 -1.96 2.65 -4.63
N PRO A 109 -1.73 1.59 -5.43
CA PRO A 109 -2.21 0.25 -5.12
C PRO A 109 -1.70 -0.32 -3.79
N TYR A 110 -0.50 0.09 -3.34
CA TYR A 110 0.19 -0.45 -2.15
C TYR A 110 0.04 0.41 -0.90
N ILE A 111 -0.63 1.56 -0.97
CA ILE A 111 -0.80 2.45 0.18
C ILE A 111 -1.79 1.84 1.19
N GLU A 112 -1.38 1.59 2.42
CA GLU A 112 -2.29 1.13 3.48
C GLU A 112 -2.94 2.30 4.21
N LYS A 113 -2.10 3.25 4.62
CA LYS A 113 -2.49 4.45 5.35
C LYS A 113 -1.82 5.66 4.73
N LEU A 114 -2.51 6.78 4.79
CA LEU A 114 -2.04 8.10 4.43
C LEU A 114 -2.14 9.02 5.63
N ARG A 115 -1.24 9.97 5.72
CA ARG A 115 -1.28 11.04 6.69
C ARG A 115 -0.95 12.35 6.00
N ILE A 116 -1.78 13.35 6.25
CA ILE A 116 -1.48 14.72 5.85
C ILE A 116 -0.72 15.38 7.00
N THR A 117 0.41 15.99 6.71
CA THR A 117 1.19 16.79 7.67
C THR A 117 1.39 18.20 7.12
N THR A 118 1.55 19.16 8.03
CA THR A 118 1.89 20.56 7.72
C THR A 118 3.37 20.79 7.88
#